data_AF-A0A4Q5YDY9-F1
#
_entry.id   AF-A0A4Q5YDY9-F1
#
_cell.length_a   1.000
_cell.length_b   1.000
_cell.length_c   1.000
_cell.angle_alpha   90.00
_cell.angle_beta   90.00
_cell.angle_gamma   90.00
#
_symmetry.space_group_name_H-M   'P 1'
#
loop_
_entity.id
_entity.type
_entity.pdbx_description
1 polymer ?
#
loop_
_entity_poly.entity_id
_entity_poly.type
_entity_poly.pdbx_seq_one_letter_code
_entity_poly.pdbx_strand_id
1 'polypeptide(L)'
;MSRFVFFALLFVSTVASAQELYKPRDVKKAFAAGTRSDDGKPGKAYWQNKARYTINIKATPPNRTIYGTEEITYINNSPNELKQLVFKLFMNIHKPGAPRLGGASDDYLTKGVTIDSIVANGQKLRF
;
A
#
# COMPACT_ATOMS: atom_id res chain seq x y z
N MET A 1 -64.91 18.57 33.55
CA MET A 1 -64.27 18.69 32.22
C MET A 1 -62.82 19.11 32.43
N SER A 2 -61.81 18.24 32.52
CA SER A 2 -61.40 17.19 31.58
C SER A 2 -61.44 17.68 30.15
N ARG A 3 -60.27 17.77 29.50
CA ARG A 3 -60.00 17.96 28.05
C ARG A 3 -59.16 19.15 27.59
N PHE A 4 -58.23 19.72 28.36
CA PHE A 4 -57.24 20.64 27.74
C PHE A 4 -55.80 20.61 28.28
N VAL A 5 -55.46 19.68 29.18
CA VAL A 5 -54.08 19.56 29.70
C VAL A 5 -53.25 18.50 28.94
N PHE A 6 -53.86 17.76 28.02
CA PHE A 6 -53.23 16.60 27.38
C PHE A 6 -52.55 16.89 26.02
N PHE A 7 -52.28 18.15 25.67
CA PHE A 7 -51.69 18.50 24.37
C PHE A 7 -50.38 19.29 24.43
N ALA A 8 -49.89 19.65 25.61
CA ALA A 8 -48.65 20.42 25.76
C ALA A 8 -47.38 19.58 25.97
N LEU A 9 -47.48 18.23 25.93
CA LEU A 9 -46.38 17.32 26.30
C LEU A 9 -45.95 16.40 25.15
N LEU A 10 -46.05 16.85 23.90
CA LEU A 10 -45.77 16.01 22.72
C LEU A 10 -44.95 16.71 21.62
N PHE A 11 -44.09 17.65 22.00
CA PHE A 11 -43.12 18.26 21.07
C PHE A 11 -41.72 18.45 21.67
N VAL A 12 -41.31 17.57 22.58
CA VAL A 12 -39.87 17.35 22.78
C VAL A 12 -39.43 16.41 21.68
N SER A 13 -39.23 16.96 20.48
CA SER A 13 -38.51 16.28 19.42
C SER A 13 -37.09 16.06 19.94
N THR A 14 -36.83 14.88 20.48
CA THR A 14 -35.48 14.43 20.74
C THR A 14 -34.78 14.38 19.39
N VAL A 15 -33.98 15.41 19.09
CA VAL A 15 -33.06 15.36 17.97
C VAL A 15 -32.01 14.34 18.38
N ALA A 16 -32.30 13.06 18.11
CA ALA A 16 -31.35 11.97 18.25
C ALA A 16 -30.27 12.20 17.20
N SER A 17 -29.28 13.03 17.55
CA SER A 17 -28.08 13.20 16.75
C SER A 17 -27.30 11.90 16.87
N ALA A 18 -27.44 11.03 15.87
CA ALA A 18 -26.63 9.84 15.78
C ALA A 18 -25.17 10.29 15.69
N GLN A 19 -24.34 9.85 16.64
CA GLN A 19 -22.92 10.16 16.67
C GLN A 19 -22.30 9.71 15.33
N GLU A 20 -21.65 10.63 14.62
CA GLU A 20 -20.89 10.26 13.43
C GLU A 20 -19.84 9.20 13.79
N LEU A 21 -19.65 8.22 12.91
CA LEU A 21 -18.64 7.20 13.09
C LEU A 21 -17.28 7.87 13.31
N TYR A 22 -16.60 7.50 14.38
CA TYR A 22 -15.27 8.01 14.67
C TYR A 22 -14.32 7.74 13.50
N LYS A 23 -13.71 8.81 12.98
CA LYS A 23 -12.70 8.76 11.91
C LYS A 23 -11.33 9.07 12.53
N PRO A 24 -10.40 8.08 12.60
CA PRO A 24 -9.04 8.33 13.05
C PRO A 24 -8.39 9.45 12.21
N ARG A 25 -7.55 10.26 12.86
CA ARG A 25 -6.92 11.44 12.25
C ARG A 25 -6.17 11.10 10.95
N ASP A 26 -5.56 9.93 10.89
CA ASP A 26 -4.72 9.48 9.76
C ASP A 26 -5.53 9.19 8.49
N VAL A 27 -6.81 8.81 8.64
CA VAL A 27 -7.69 8.52 7.50
C VAL A 27 -8.68 9.64 7.22
N LYS A 28 -8.83 10.62 8.12
CA LYS A 28 -9.77 11.74 7.96
C LYS A 28 -9.55 12.51 6.64
N LYS A 29 -8.30 12.68 6.24
CA LYS A 29 -7.94 13.30 4.94
C LYS A 29 -8.42 12.46 3.74
N ALA A 30 -8.41 11.13 3.83
CA ALA A 30 -8.88 10.25 2.76
C ALA A 30 -10.41 10.33 2.57
N PHE A 31 -11.16 10.47 3.67
CA PHE A 31 -12.60 10.75 3.60
C PHE A 31 -12.89 12.11 2.96
N ALA A 32 -12.19 13.17 3.40
CA ALA A 32 -12.35 14.51 2.83
C ALA A 32 -11.95 14.57 1.33
N ALA A 33 -10.94 13.80 0.93
CA ALA A 33 -10.51 13.66 -0.46
C ALA A 33 -11.41 12.72 -1.29
N GLY A 34 -12.44 12.11 -0.71
CA GLY A 34 -13.35 11.20 -1.40
C GLY A 34 -12.70 9.89 -1.88
N THR A 35 -11.52 9.53 -1.38
CA THR A 35 -10.83 8.27 -1.70
C THR A 35 -11.26 7.12 -0.79
N ARG A 36 -11.96 7.44 0.32
CA ARG A 36 -12.56 6.47 1.24
C ARG A 36 -14.01 6.85 1.52
N SER A 37 -14.92 5.88 1.49
CA SER A 37 -16.35 6.09 1.84
C SER A 37 -16.68 5.59 3.25
N ASP A 38 -17.78 6.10 3.79
CA ASP A 38 -18.30 5.75 5.12
C ASP A 38 -18.82 4.31 5.22
N ASP A 39 -19.19 3.71 4.08
CA ASP A 39 -19.60 2.29 3.99
C ASP A 39 -18.40 1.32 3.86
N GLY A 40 -17.17 1.83 4.00
CA GLY A 40 -15.95 1.02 3.97
C GLY A 40 -15.44 0.64 2.58
N LYS A 41 -16.17 1.01 1.52
CA LYS A 41 -15.74 0.81 0.14
C LYS A 41 -14.68 1.84 -0.28
N PRO A 42 -13.99 1.59 -1.41
CA PRO A 42 -13.31 2.65 -2.13
C PRO A 42 -14.25 3.83 -2.42
N GLY A 43 -13.81 5.05 -2.11
CA GLY A 43 -14.56 6.25 -2.45
C GLY A 43 -14.55 6.52 -3.96
N LYS A 44 -15.39 7.46 -4.42
CA LYS A 44 -15.49 7.79 -5.86
C LYS A 44 -14.19 8.27 -6.49
N ALA A 45 -13.32 8.92 -5.71
CA ALA A 45 -12.00 9.39 -6.17
C ALA A 45 -10.87 8.40 -5.89
N TYR A 46 -11.20 7.17 -5.47
CA TYR A 46 -10.21 6.14 -5.19
C TYR A 46 -9.43 5.75 -6.45
N TRP A 47 -8.14 5.50 -6.27
CA TRP A 47 -7.22 5.10 -7.33
C TRP A 47 -6.32 3.96 -6.85
N GLN A 48 -5.79 3.19 -7.81
CA GLN A 48 -4.78 2.15 -7.56
C GLN A 48 -3.71 2.24 -8.62
N ASN A 49 -2.45 2.22 -8.20
CA ASN A 49 -1.35 2.06 -9.15
C ASN A 49 -1.26 0.61 -9.61
N LYS A 50 -0.70 0.41 -10.80
CA LYS A 50 -0.55 -0.92 -11.40
C LYS A 50 0.87 -1.07 -11.94
N ALA A 51 1.41 -2.27 -11.85
CA ALA A 51 2.61 -2.65 -12.58
C ALA A 51 2.30 -3.85 -13.47
N ARG A 52 2.87 -3.87 -14.67
CA ARG A 52 2.91 -5.05 -15.53
C ARG A 52 4.34 -5.55 -15.60
N TYR A 53 4.48 -6.86 -15.52
CA TYR A 53 5.76 -7.55 -15.49
C TYR A 53 5.84 -8.51 -16.66
N THR A 54 6.91 -8.38 -17.45
CA THR A 54 7.31 -9.40 -18.43
C THR A 54 8.61 -10.00 -17.93
N ILE A 55 8.56 -11.28 -17.55
CA ILE A 55 9.69 -11.97 -16.94
C ILE A 55 10.10 -13.14 -17.83
N ASN A 56 11.30 -13.09 -18.37
CA ASN A 56 11.90 -14.19 -19.13
C ASN A 56 12.94 -14.87 -18.25
N ILE A 57 12.84 -16.19 -18.11
CA ILE A 57 13.67 -16.97 -17.20
C ILE A 57 14.25 -18.19 -17.93
N LYS A 58 15.52 -18.52 -17.65
CA LYS A 58 16.19 -19.73 -18.07
C LYS A 58 16.76 -20.47 -16.85
N ALA A 59 16.25 -21.67 -16.59
CA ALA A 59 16.86 -22.63 -15.68
C ALA A 59 17.92 -23.46 -16.41
N THR A 60 19.02 -23.82 -15.73
CA THR A 60 20.17 -24.49 -16.36
C THR A 60 20.59 -25.82 -15.71
N PRO A 61 19.70 -26.82 -15.53
CA PRO A 61 20.09 -28.09 -14.92
C PRO A 61 21.21 -28.81 -15.72
N PRO A 62 22.14 -29.52 -15.05
CA PRO A 62 22.20 -29.78 -13.61
C PRO A 62 22.73 -28.60 -12.78
N ASN A 63 23.20 -27.52 -13.42
CA ASN A 63 23.59 -26.30 -12.72
C ASN A 63 22.35 -25.68 -12.02
N ARG A 64 22.58 -25.12 -10.83
CA ARG A 64 21.54 -24.51 -9.98
C ARG A 64 21.36 -23.01 -10.25
N THR A 65 21.92 -22.53 -11.36
CA THR A 65 21.85 -21.11 -11.73
C THR A 65 20.61 -20.83 -12.57
N ILE A 66 19.91 -19.75 -12.20
CA ILE A 66 18.78 -19.20 -12.95
C ILE A 66 19.22 -17.87 -13.55
N TYR A 67 18.99 -17.70 -14.85
CA TYR A 67 19.18 -16.43 -15.54
C TYR A 67 17.82 -15.85 -15.88
N GLY A 68 17.71 -14.52 -15.91
CA GLY A 68 16.47 -13.90 -16.36
C GLY A 68 16.61 -12.42 -16.62
N THR A 69 15.60 -11.91 -17.33
CA THR A 69 15.40 -10.49 -17.59
C THR A 69 13.97 -10.15 -17.23
N GLU A 70 13.79 -9.01 -16.58
CA GLU A 70 12.49 -8.52 -16.13
C GLU A 70 12.27 -7.12 -16.69
N GLU A 71 11.16 -6.92 -17.39
CA GLU A 71 10.68 -5.61 -17.79
C GLU A 71 9.46 -5.25 -16.95
N ILE A 72 9.48 -4.05 -16.37
CA ILE A 72 8.43 -3.55 -15.48
C ILE A 72 7.85 -2.27 -16.06
N THR A 73 6.59 -2.30 -16.48
CA THR A 73 5.83 -1.09 -16.81
C THR A 73 5.01 -0.66 -15.60
N TYR A 74 5.39 0.43 -14.95
CA TYR A 74 4.63 1.02 -13.85
C TYR A 74 3.64 2.08 -14.35
N ILE A 75 2.41 2.04 -13.84
CA ILE A 75 1.31 2.95 -14.17
C ILE A 75 0.90 3.66 -12.88
N ASN A 76 1.23 4.95 -12.80
CA ASN A 76 0.82 5.81 -11.71
C ASN A 76 -0.56 6.42 -12.01
N ASN A 77 -1.61 5.87 -11.39
CA ASN A 77 -2.98 6.40 -11.46
C ASN A 77 -3.27 7.38 -10.31
N SER A 78 -2.31 7.62 -9.42
CA SER A 78 -2.39 8.64 -8.39
C SER A 78 -2.57 10.03 -9.01
N PRO A 79 -3.33 10.94 -8.36
CA PRO A 79 -3.38 12.35 -8.75
C PRO A 79 -2.05 13.08 -8.49
N ASN A 80 -1.10 12.46 -7.80
CA ASN A 80 0.19 13.04 -7.45
C ASN A 80 1.32 12.48 -8.31
N GLU A 81 2.29 13.33 -8.61
CA GLU A 81 3.53 12.94 -9.28
C GLU A 81 4.34 11.93 -8.44
N LEU A 82 4.85 10.89 -9.11
CA LEU A 82 5.70 9.89 -8.49
C LEU A 82 7.17 10.32 -8.51
N LYS A 83 7.68 10.75 -7.36
CA LYS A 83 9.06 11.26 -7.24
C LYS A 83 10.13 10.18 -7.13
N GLN A 84 9.75 8.97 -6.70
CA GLN A 84 10.68 7.88 -6.42
C GLN A 84 10.04 6.54 -6.76
N LEU A 85 10.85 5.62 -7.30
CA LEU A 85 10.51 4.21 -7.46
C LEU A 85 11.31 3.39 -6.46
N VAL A 86 10.62 2.53 -5.71
CA VAL A 86 11.22 1.65 -4.72
C VAL A 86 11.11 0.22 -5.21
N PHE A 87 12.25 -0.46 -5.34
CA PHE A 87 12.32 -1.87 -5.69
C PHE A 87 12.59 -2.70 -4.46
N LYS A 88 11.74 -3.69 -4.21
CA LYS A 88 11.92 -4.62 -3.09
C LYS A 88 12.80 -5.78 -3.53
N LEU A 89 14.05 -5.78 -3.08
CA LEU A 89 14.99 -6.86 -3.32
C LEU A 89 14.78 -7.98 -2.28
N PHE A 90 13.85 -8.89 -2.57
CA PHE A 90 13.40 -9.93 -1.62
C PHE A 90 14.56 -10.73 -1.00
N MET A 91 15.56 -11.12 -1.80
CA MET A 91 16.69 -11.91 -1.31
C MET A 91 17.58 -11.18 -0.30
N ASN A 92 17.45 -9.87 -0.13
CA ASN A 92 18.17 -9.14 0.93
C ASN A 92 17.70 -9.52 2.34
N ILE A 93 16.55 -10.20 2.49
CA ILE A 93 16.16 -10.79 3.78
C ILE A 93 17.14 -11.87 4.26
N HIS A 94 18.01 -12.41 3.38
CA HIS A 94 19.04 -13.39 3.73
C HIS A 94 20.38 -12.75 4.14
N LYS A 95 20.52 -11.41 4.07
CA LYS A 95 21.76 -10.73 4.49
C LYS A 95 21.97 -10.87 6.01
N PRO A 96 23.22 -10.98 6.50
CA PRO A 96 23.52 -10.80 7.92
C PRO A 96 22.99 -9.45 8.42
N GLY A 97 22.43 -9.40 9.63
CA GLY A 97 21.85 -8.19 10.21
C GLY A 97 20.49 -7.74 9.64
N ALA A 98 19.95 -8.40 8.60
CA ALA A 98 18.61 -8.10 8.12
C ALA A 98 17.56 -8.35 9.24
N PRO A 99 16.62 -7.41 9.45
CA PRO A 99 15.59 -7.55 10.48
C PRO A 99 14.67 -8.72 10.15
N ARG A 100 14.51 -9.62 11.12
CA ARG A 100 13.70 -10.83 11.05
C ARG A 100 13.00 -11.01 12.40
N LEU A 101 11.90 -11.76 12.42
CA LEU A 101 11.19 -12.07 13.66
C LEU A 101 12.02 -12.97 14.59
N GLY A 102 12.93 -13.79 14.03
CA GLY A 102 13.83 -14.67 14.77
C GLY A 102 15.22 -14.75 14.14
N GLY A 103 16.08 -15.56 14.74
CA GLY A 103 17.43 -15.84 14.24
C GLY A 103 17.41 -16.60 12.91
N ALA A 104 18.56 -16.61 12.23
CA ALA A 104 18.81 -17.39 11.04
C ALA A 104 20.07 -18.23 11.23
N SER A 105 20.06 -19.46 10.74
CA SER A 105 21.25 -20.31 10.71
C SER A 105 22.25 -19.82 9.65
N ASP A 106 23.52 -20.18 9.80
CA ASP A 106 24.57 -19.71 8.91
C ASP A 106 24.37 -20.17 7.45
N ASP A 107 23.77 -21.35 7.25
CA ASP A 107 23.45 -21.90 5.92
C ASP A 107 22.25 -21.22 5.23
N TYR A 108 21.44 -20.46 5.97
CA TYR A 108 20.39 -19.60 5.42
C TYR A 108 20.95 -18.26 4.93
N LEU A 109 22.04 -17.79 5.53
CA LEU A 109 22.59 -16.47 5.26
C LEU A 109 23.34 -16.43 3.92
N THR A 110 23.16 -15.33 3.20
CA THR A 110 23.87 -15.06 1.94
C THR A 110 24.36 -13.61 1.90
N LYS A 111 25.18 -13.26 0.91
CA LYS A 111 25.53 -11.85 0.64
C LYS A 111 24.33 -11.02 0.15
N GLY A 112 23.16 -11.64 -0.09
CA GLY A 112 21.98 -11.02 -0.69
C GLY A 112 22.20 -10.59 -2.13
N VAL A 113 21.43 -9.60 -2.58
CA VAL A 113 21.52 -9.09 -3.94
C VAL A 113 22.77 -8.21 -4.09
N THR A 114 23.56 -8.52 -5.12
CA THR A 114 24.65 -7.68 -5.63
C THR A 114 24.14 -6.94 -6.86
N ILE A 115 24.42 -5.63 -6.94
CA ILE A 115 24.03 -4.80 -8.08
C ILE A 115 25.32 -4.33 -8.74
N ASP A 116 25.51 -4.70 -10.01
CA ASP A 116 26.72 -4.33 -10.75
C ASP A 116 26.63 -2.92 -11.35
N SER A 117 25.42 -2.52 -11.78
CA SER A 117 25.17 -1.20 -12.34
C SER A 117 23.70 -0.80 -12.24
N ILE A 118 23.48 0.51 -12.19
CA ILE A 118 22.17 1.12 -12.34
C ILE A 118 22.30 2.23 -13.37
N VAL A 119 21.38 2.27 -14.33
CA VAL A 119 21.30 3.31 -15.35
C VAL A 119 19.90 3.89 -15.34
N ALA A 120 19.79 5.22 -15.26
CA ALA A 120 18.52 5.94 -15.32
C ALA A 120 18.61 6.99 -16.42
N ASN A 121 17.64 7.00 -17.34
CA ASN A 121 17.60 7.94 -18.48
C ASN A 121 18.93 7.99 -19.26
N GLY A 122 19.58 6.83 -19.45
CA GLY A 122 20.88 6.72 -20.13
C GLY A 122 22.10 7.09 -19.29
N GLN A 123 21.94 7.60 -18.07
CA GLN A 123 23.04 7.95 -17.17
C GLN A 123 23.31 6.86 -16.13
N LYS A 124 24.55 6.40 -16.04
CA LYS A 124 24.99 5.47 -14.99
C LYS A 124 24.96 6.18 -13.63
N LEU A 125 24.25 5.61 -12.67
CA LEU A 125 24.17 6.10 -11.31
C LEU A 125 25.31 5.54 -10.46
N ARG A 126 25.79 6.34 -9.50
CA ARG A 126 26.65 5.88 -8.40
C ARG A 126 25.77 5.60 -7.18
N PHE A 127 25.97 4.46 -6.54
CA PHE A 127 25.23 4.00 -5.37
C PHE A 127 26.18 3.31 -4.38
#